data_AF-A0A136J0D7-F1
#
_entry.id   AF-A0A136J0D7-F1
#
_cell.length_a   1.000
_cell.length_b   1.000
_cell.length_c   1.000
_cell.angle_alpha   90.00
_cell.angle_beta   90.00
_cell.angle_gamma   90.00
#
_symmetry.space_group_name_H-M   'P 1'
#
loop_
_entity.id
_entity.type
_entity.pdbx_description
1 polymer ?
#
loop_
_entity_poly.entity_id
_entity_poly.type
_entity_poly.pdbx_seq_one_letter_code
_entity_poly.pdbx_strand_id
1 'polypeptide(L)'
;MEGADISSQVASWASFVVTALGLGGLITQANAINDKLDPFHDSRTAEYLGIWFQRQDPFPWWTITKPPPRGPSIMASMVSGFCAAPVIYITRIPLLSPGKASWSIIMSMFNPTAPTYPATAETATSTTTTATDHDEEKALPSPGSTGQRHVESYAASSKMDAWSHLKHQPLSRYKSNACAIISRVTLITMLVATNGRTVFHYTDASGLRSGYASYCGQWYITWPIGEEAVVKFAPHDSIGASEVLPRCFAQRIDRCGEIVCGVVSSKTSGLNVAFCGRKSPGMYTLQFLNKGFQGAHGGRHLYNMLGGKAFEVDFLTARRLLSDSEIPEGCVVLALPSTEAKAAVQMAVPAREQEVIRHALDCLPWTALSWSIHRGMRDILVAYGRPVMDEFRSSLAAKLRDTVTNHAEKLDARGWDPEFVRNNMAHMASSAVLAGSGNSGDAVRVVSDIVAVLVGKDWEASQFDDVRFWRKEPAERALDYDGMVALTKMFVLEWSIEFDYQMYHNLPMSLYFG
;
A
#
# COMPACT_ATOMS: atom_id res chain seq x y z
N MET A 1 -62.01 59.94 -11.29
CA MET A 1 -60.58 60.21 -11.55
C MET A 1 -59.78 59.05 -10.95
N GLU A 2 -60.05 57.83 -11.42
CA GLU A 2 -59.71 56.57 -10.71
C GLU A 2 -58.78 55.65 -11.52
N GLY A 3 -58.15 56.18 -12.59
CA GLY A 3 -57.27 55.41 -13.49
C GLY A 3 -55.77 55.66 -13.31
N ALA A 4 -55.36 56.63 -12.49
CA ALA A 4 -53.96 57.08 -12.41
C ALA A 4 -53.13 56.38 -11.32
N ASP A 5 -53.75 55.77 -10.31
CA ASP A 5 -53.03 55.11 -9.21
C ASP A 5 -52.65 53.65 -9.49
N ILE A 6 -53.37 52.97 -10.39
CA ILE A 6 -53.04 51.58 -10.77
C ILE A 6 -51.81 51.58 -11.71
N SER A 7 -51.68 52.56 -12.61
CA SER A 7 -50.53 52.63 -13.52
C SER A 7 -49.22 52.99 -12.81
N SER A 8 -49.28 53.81 -11.74
CA SER A 8 -48.09 54.19 -10.95
C SER A 8 -47.57 53.02 -10.10
N GLN A 9 -48.47 52.23 -9.50
CA GLN A 9 -48.12 51.01 -8.78
C GLN A 9 -47.61 49.90 -9.71
N VAL A 10 -48.22 49.71 -10.87
CA VAL A 10 -47.73 48.75 -11.88
C VAL A 10 -46.37 49.17 -12.43
N ALA A 11 -46.14 50.47 -12.64
CA ALA A 11 -44.84 50.99 -13.05
C ALA A 11 -43.76 50.86 -11.97
N SER A 12 -44.10 51.04 -10.68
CA SER A 12 -43.13 50.84 -9.59
C SER A 12 -42.77 49.36 -9.41
N TRP A 13 -43.75 48.46 -9.55
CA TRP A 13 -43.50 47.00 -9.54
C TRP A 13 -42.71 46.55 -10.77
N ALA A 14 -43.03 47.05 -11.96
CA ALA A 14 -42.27 46.77 -13.17
C ALA A 14 -40.84 47.30 -13.07
N SER A 15 -40.62 48.50 -12.54
CA SER A 15 -39.28 49.05 -12.31
C SER A 15 -38.52 48.24 -11.25
N PHE A 16 -39.17 47.82 -10.16
CA PHE A 16 -38.54 46.98 -9.15
C PHE A 16 -38.13 45.61 -9.73
N VAL A 17 -39.00 45.00 -10.53
CA VAL A 17 -38.72 43.73 -11.21
C VAL A 17 -37.59 43.90 -12.24
N VAL A 18 -37.58 44.98 -13.04
CA VAL A 18 -36.52 45.27 -14.01
C VAL A 18 -35.19 45.56 -13.30
N THR A 19 -35.19 46.29 -12.19
CA THR A 19 -33.99 46.52 -11.38
C THR A 19 -33.51 45.25 -10.69
N ALA A 20 -34.41 44.41 -10.17
CA ALA A 20 -34.07 43.13 -9.54
C ALA A 20 -33.52 42.12 -10.58
N LEU A 21 -34.11 42.06 -11.77
CA LEU A 21 -33.61 41.26 -12.89
C LEU A 21 -32.28 41.81 -13.43
N GLY A 22 -32.12 43.13 -13.49
CA GLY A 22 -30.88 43.80 -13.89
C GLY A 22 -29.74 43.57 -12.90
N LEU A 23 -29.99 43.70 -11.59
CA LEU A 23 -29.04 43.35 -10.54
C LEU A 23 -28.75 41.84 -10.54
N GLY A 24 -29.77 41.00 -10.72
CA GLY A 24 -29.60 39.55 -10.83
C GLY A 24 -28.70 39.17 -12.01
N GLY A 25 -28.87 39.82 -13.17
CA GLY A 25 -28.02 39.66 -14.35
C GLY A 25 -26.57 40.12 -14.12
N LEU A 26 -26.37 41.26 -13.47
CA LEU A 26 -25.04 41.78 -13.13
C LEU A 26 -24.33 40.89 -12.09
N ILE A 27 -25.04 40.41 -11.07
CA ILE A 27 -24.51 39.47 -10.07
C ILE A 27 -24.13 38.15 -10.74
N THR A 28 -24.96 37.66 -11.67
CA THR A 28 -24.67 36.42 -12.42
C THR A 28 -23.45 36.57 -13.31
N GLN A 29 -23.30 37.70 -14.01
CA GLN A 29 -22.12 37.98 -14.85
C GLN A 29 -20.85 38.18 -14.01
N ALA A 30 -20.95 38.90 -12.89
CA ALA A 30 -19.84 39.06 -11.95
C ALA A 30 -19.39 37.72 -11.37
N ASN A 31 -20.34 36.84 -11.04
CA ASN A 31 -20.04 35.48 -10.58
C ASN A 31 -19.36 34.63 -11.65
N ALA A 32 -19.79 34.71 -12.91
CA ALA A 32 -19.16 33.98 -14.01
C ALA A 32 -17.73 34.47 -14.31
N ILE A 33 -17.49 35.79 -14.21
CA ILE A 33 -16.16 36.36 -14.35
C ILE A 33 -15.27 35.96 -13.18
N ASN A 34 -15.77 36.07 -11.95
CA ASN A 34 -15.03 35.67 -10.75
C ASN A 34 -14.69 34.17 -10.75
N ASP A 35 -15.59 33.33 -11.26
CA ASP A 35 -15.33 31.90 -11.42
C ASP A 35 -14.21 31.61 -12.41
N LYS A 36 -14.15 32.33 -13.54
CA LYS A 36 -13.03 32.24 -14.50
C LYS A 36 -11.70 32.81 -13.96
N LEU A 37 -11.76 33.71 -12.99
CA LEU A 37 -10.59 34.27 -12.33
C LEU A 37 -10.10 33.41 -11.14
N ASP A 38 -10.86 32.38 -10.74
CA ASP A 38 -10.47 31.48 -9.66
C ASP A 38 -9.21 30.69 -10.08
N PRO A 39 -8.08 30.84 -9.34
CA PRO A 39 -6.87 30.10 -9.63
C PRO A 39 -7.05 28.57 -9.58
N PHE A 40 -8.08 28.07 -8.90
CA PHE A 40 -8.41 26.65 -8.78
C PHE A 40 -9.57 26.20 -9.67
N HIS A 41 -10.08 27.04 -10.59
CA HIS A 41 -11.28 26.78 -11.39
C HIS A 41 -11.39 25.32 -11.88
N ASP A 42 -10.39 24.85 -12.63
CA ASP A 42 -10.37 23.50 -13.22
C ASP A 42 -10.29 22.36 -12.17
N SER A 43 -9.78 22.68 -10.99
CA SER A 43 -9.51 21.74 -9.89
C SER A 43 -10.54 21.78 -8.76
N ARG A 44 -11.52 22.70 -8.82
CA ARG A 44 -12.59 22.82 -7.82
C ARG A 44 -13.82 21.99 -8.18
N THR A 45 -13.78 21.18 -9.23
CA THR A 45 -14.93 20.40 -9.68
C THR A 45 -15.12 19.13 -8.85
N ALA A 46 -16.36 18.63 -8.80
CA ALA A 46 -16.66 17.32 -8.22
C ALA A 46 -15.87 16.19 -8.90
N GLU A 47 -15.64 16.32 -10.21
CA GLU A 47 -14.85 15.37 -10.98
C GLU A 47 -13.37 15.36 -10.57
N TYR A 48 -12.79 16.53 -10.25
CA TYR A 48 -11.39 16.61 -9.83
C TYR A 48 -11.17 16.18 -8.37
N LEU A 49 -12.02 16.64 -7.45
CA LEU A 49 -11.87 16.39 -6.01
C LEU A 49 -12.54 15.09 -5.53
N GLY A 50 -13.44 14.51 -6.32
CA GLY A 50 -14.20 13.32 -5.94
C GLY A 50 -15.00 13.54 -4.66
N ILE A 51 -14.91 12.58 -3.73
CA ILE A 51 -15.62 12.63 -2.43
C ILE A 51 -15.30 13.88 -1.60
N TRP A 52 -14.13 14.50 -1.82
CA TRP A 52 -13.71 15.69 -1.08
C TRP A 52 -14.45 16.94 -1.51
N PHE A 53 -15.10 16.94 -2.68
CA PHE A 53 -15.95 18.05 -3.13
C PHE A 53 -17.13 18.30 -2.18
N GLN A 54 -17.74 17.22 -1.66
CA GLN A 54 -18.86 17.32 -0.72
C GLN A 54 -18.43 17.79 0.67
N ARG A 55 -17.12 17.77 0.95
CA ARG A 55 -16.51 18.18 2.22
C ARG A 55 -15.95 19.61 2.18
N GLN A 56 -16.18 20.34 1.08
CA GLN A 56 -15.84 21.75 0.99
C GLN A 56 -16.79 22.59 1.85
N ASP A 57 -16.29 23.68 2.43
CA ASP A 57 -17.17 24.64 3.10
C ASP A 57 -18.14 25.24 2.07
N PRO A 58 -19.42 25.46 2.42
CA PRO A 58 -20.38 26.10 1.53
C PRO A 58 -19.86 27.46 1.06
N PHE A 59 -19.87 27.69 -0.26
CA PHE A 59 -19.43 28.96 -0.82
C PHE A 59 -20.52 30.03 -0.63
N PRO A 60 -20.22 31.19 -0.01
CA PRO A 60 -21.15 32.30 -0.01
C PRO A 60 -21.29 32.83 -1.44
N TRP A 61 -22.53 33.12 -1.84
CA TRP A 61 -22.89 33.56 -3.20
C TRP A 61 -22.27 34.89 -3.65
N TRP A 62 -21.59 35.62 -2.76
CA TRP A 62 -21.09 36.99 -2.98
C TRP A 62 -19.59 37.18 -2.68
N THR A 63 -18.82 36.11 -2.48
CA THR A 63 -17.41 36.25 -2.09
C THR A 63 -16.52 36.61 -3.29
N ILE A 64 -15.82 37.75 -3.21
CA ILE A 64 -14.93 38.24 -4.28
C ILE A 64 -13.73 37.29 -4.49
N THR A 65 -13.29 36.57 -3.47
CA THR A 65 -12.23 35.55 -3.59
C THR A 65 -12.69 34.22 -3.00
N LYS A 66 -12.68 33.15 -3.80
CA LYS A 66 -13.00 31.81 -3.30
C LYS A 66 -11.80 31.30 -2.47
N PRO A 67 -12.02 30.78 -1.25
CA PRO A 67 -10.93 30.16 -0.49
C PRO A 67 -10.39 28.95 -1.26
N PRO A 68 -9.10 28.58 -1.12
CA PRO A 68 -8.56 27.37 -1.73
C PRO A 68 -9.42 26.14 -1.38
N PRO A 69 -9.58 25.18 -2.31
CA PRO A 69 -10.25 23.93 -1.98
C PRO A 69 -9.48 23.23 -0.85
N ARG A 70 -10.21 22.50 0.00
CA ARG A 70 -9.65 21.73 1.10
C ARG A 70 -9.50 20.26 0.73
N GLY A 71 -8.45 19.63 1.23
CA GLY A 71 -8.22 18.19 1.08
C GLY A 71 -7.69 17.56 2.36
N PRO A 72 -7.39 16.26 2.35
CA PRO A 72 -6.90 15.53 3.50
C PRO A 72 -5.49 16.00 3.91
N SER A 73 -5.23 15.99 5.21
CA SER A 73 -3.86 15.96 5.72
C SER A 73 -3.34 14.53 5.66
N ILE A 74 -2.39 14.28 4.74
CA ILE A 74 -1.81 12.93 4.51
C ILE A 74 -0.46 12.84 5.21
N MET A 75 -0.33 11.94 6.18
CA MET A 75 0.86 11.80 7.01
C MET A 75 1.19 10.33 7.29
N ALA A 76 2.46 10.01 7.51
CA ALA A 76 2.88 8.67 7.92
C ALA A 76 4.02 8.70 8.95
N SER A 77 3.93 7.81 9.93
CA SER A 77 5.03 7.42 10.82
C SER A 77 4.80 5.99 11.33
N MET A 78 5.81 5.30 11.85
CA MET A 78 5.68 4.00 12.51
C MET A 78 4.91 4.10 13.84
N VAL A 79 5.01 5.21 14.57
CA VAL A 79 4.31 5.38 15.86
C VAL A 79 2.79 5.44 15.66
N SER A 80 2.36 6.16 14.62
CA SER A 80 0.94 6.41 14.34
C SER A 80 0.40 5.67 13.12
N GLY A 81 1.23 4.98 12.35
CA GLY A 81 0.86 4.42 11.05
C GLY A 81 0.65 5.47 9.94
N PHE A 82 0.00 5.05 8.86
CA PHE A 82 -0.40 5.91 7.74
C PHE A 82 -1.75 6.56 8.06
N CYS A 83 -1.80 7.89 8.14
CA CYS A 83 -3.02 8.64 8.45
C CYS A 83 -3.73 8.17 9.74
N ALA A 84 -2.94 7.90 10.78
CA ALA A 84 -3.33 7.34 12.08
C ALA A 84 -3.78 5.85 12.05
N ALA A 85 -3.66 5.17 10.91
CA ALA A 85 -3.99 3.76 10.77
C ALA A 85 -2.70 2.91 10.74
N PRO A 86 -2.45 2.04 11.74
CA PRO A 86 -1.29 1.14 11.75
C PRO A 86 -1.40 0.04 10.70
N VAL A 87 -2.63 -0.31 10.33
CA VAL A 87 -2.95 -1.27 9.27
C VAL A 87 -3.79 -0.55 8.23
N ILE A 88 -3.44 -0.74 6.96
CA ILE A 88 -4.24 -0.27 5.83
C ILE A 88 -4.56 -1.44 4.91
N TYR A 89 -5.69 -1.33 4.24
CA TYR A 89 -6.20 -2.26 3.25
C TYR A 89 -5.99 -1.63 1.88
N ILE A 90 -5.06 -2.20 1.12
CA ILE A 90 -4.67 -1.67 -0.19
C ILE A 90 -5.50 -2.37 -1.24
N THR A 91 -6.27 -1.60 -2.00
CA THR A 91 -7.03 -2.12 -3.14
C THR A 91 -6.31 -1.85 -4.46
N ARG A 92 -6.53 -2.73 -5.44
CA ARG A 92 -5.99 -2.54 -6.79
C ARG A 92 -6.60 -1.36 -7.51
N ILE A 93 -7.88 -1.13 -7.24
CA ILE A 93 -8.75 -0.19 -7.92
C ILE A 93 -9.51 0.59 -6.83
N PRO A 94 -9.77 1.89 -7.05
CA PRO A 94 -10.63 2.67 -6.17
C PRO A 94 -11.98 1.98 -5.98
N LEU A 95 -12.41 1.81 -4.73
CA LEU A 95 -13.71 1.20 -4.43
C LEU A 95 -14.89 2.13 -4.67
N LEU A 96 -14.61 3.44 -4.65
CA LEU A 96 -15.53 4.52 -4.92
C LEU A 96 -14.97 5.32 -6.09
N SER A 97 -15.82 6.03 -6.83
CA SER A 97 -15.38 6.93 -7.90
C SER A 97 -14.41 7.96 -7.31
N PRO A 98 -13.10 7.87 -7.60
CA PRO A 98 -12.14 8.83 -7.09
C PRO A 98 -12.32 10.16 -7.84
N GLY A 99 -11.78 11.24 -7.25
CA GLY A 99 -11.47 12.42 -8.03
C GLY A 99 -10.31 12.16 -9.00
N LYS A 100 -10.07 13.08 -9.93
CA LYS A 100 -8.91 13.04 -10.85
C LYS A 100 -7.57 13.33 -10.17
N ALA A 101 -7.55 13.99 -9.01
CA ALA A 101 -6.31 14.30 -8.31
C ALA A 101 -5.61 13.03 -7.79
N SER A 102 -4.28 12.92 -7.92
CA SER A 102 -3.57 11.68 -7.57
C SER A 102 -3.73 11.31 -6.10
N TRP A 103 -3.75 12.32 -5.22
CA TRP A 103 -3.99 12.11 -3.80
C TRP A 103 -5.41 11.60 -3.53
N SER A 104 -6.41 12.04 -4.29
CA SER A 104 -7.78 11.51 -4.17
C SER A 104 -7.86 10.06 -4.63
N ILE A 105 -7.10 9.67 -5.66
CA ILE A 105 -7.03 8.30 -6.16
C ILE A 105 -6.33 7.39 -5.14
N ILE A 106 -5.19 7.80 -4.59
CA ILE A 106 -4.50 6.98 -3.58
C ILE A 106 -5.35 6.82 -2.32
N MET A 107 -6.02 7.87 -1.85
CA MET A 107 -6.88 7.80 -0.67
C MET A 107 -8.13 6.93 -0.86
N SER A 108 -8.55 6.64 -2.08
CA SER A 108 -9.64 5.68 -2.36
C SER A 108 -9.15 4.25 -2.57
N MET A 109 -7.85 4.06 -2.76
CA MET A 109 -7.19 2.76 -2.79
C MET A 109 -6.68 2.31 -1.42
N PHE A 110 -6.31 3.27 -0.57
CA PHE A 110 -5.88 3.02 0.79
C PHE A 110 -7.11 3.11 1.70
N ASN A 111 -7.45 2.00 2.34
CA ASN A 111 -8.63 1.89 3.18
C ASN A 111 -8.21 1.63 4.63
N PRO A 112 -8.67 2.41 5.62
CA PRO A 112 -8.34 2.17 7.02
C PRO A 112 -9.08 0.97 7.62
N THR A 113 -10.12 0.50 6.94
CA THR A 113 -10.92 -0.68 7.32
C THR A 113 -11.02 -1.66 6.17
N ALA A 114 -11.20 -2.95 6.49
CA ALA A 114 -11.38 -3.98 5.49
C ALA A 114 -12.58 -3.65 4.58
N PRO A 115 -12.40 -3.59 3.26
CA PRO A 115 -13.49 -3.24 2.38
C PRO A 115 -14.49 -4.39 2.24
N THR A 116 -15.78 -4.08 2.42
CA THR A 116 -16.86 -5.02 2.10
C THR A 116 -17.18 -4.93 0.62
N TYR A 117 -16.99 -6.04 -0.10
CA TYR A 117 -17.42 -6.15 -1.49
C TYR A 117 -18.88 -6.59 -1.52
N PRO A 118 -19.76 -5.92 -2.29
CA PRO A 118 -21.03 -6.52 -2.62
C PRO A 118 -20.72 -7.85 -3.33
N ALA A 119 -21.31 -8.95 -2.86
CA ALA A 119 -21.26 -10.22 -3.57
C ALA A 119 -21.66 -9.94 -5.02
N THR A 120 -20.81 -10.32 -5.97
CA THR A 120 -21.16 -10.27 -7.38
C THR A 120 -22.49 -11.01 -7.53
N ALA A 121 -23.45 -10.35 -8.19
CA ALA A 121 -24.82 -10.84 -8.36
C ALA A 121 -24.93 -12.10 -9.26
N GLU A 122 -23.86 -12.86 -9.42
CA GLU A 122 -23.77 -14.06 -10.27
C GLU A 122 -23.80 -15.36 -9.47
N THR A 123 -23.98 -15.31 -8.14
CA THR A 123 -24.15 -16.51 -7.29
C THR A 123 -25.53 -16.56 -6.63
N ALA A 124 -26.57 -16.13 -7.35
CA ALA A 124 -27.97 -16.27 -6.94
C ALA A 124 -28.75 -17.13 -7.92
N THR A 125 -28.23 -18.30 -8.28
CA THR A 125 -29.00 -19.35 -8.95
C THR A 125 -28.45 -20.70 -8.53
N SER A 126 -28.88 -21.16 -7.34
CA SER A 126 -29.11 -22.58 -7.00
C SER A 126 -29.54 -22.69 -5.55
N THR A 127 -30.84 -22.44 -5.29
CA THR A 127 -31.57 -23.15 -4.24
C THR A 127 -33.07 -23.08 -4.52
N THR A 128 -33.53 -23.94 -5.41
CA THR A 128 -34.88 -24.53 -5.34
C THR A 128 -34.85 -25.45 -4.09
N THR A 129 -35.82 -25.52 -3.17
CA THR A 129 -37.23 -25.93 -3.31
C THR A 129 -37.83 -25.81 -1.88
N THR A 130 -39.03 -25.29 -1.62
CA THR A 130 -40.30 -26.04 -1.64
C THR A 130 -41.49 -25.12 -1.30
N ALA A 131 -42.63 -25.49 -1.86
CA ALA A 131 -43.90 -24.77 -1.99
C ALA A 131 -44.77 -24.71 -0.71
N THR A 132 -45.71 -23.75 -0.68
CA THR A 132 -47.17 -24.03 -0.62
C THR A 132 -48.00 -22.74 -0.84
N ASP A 133 -48.63 -22.72 -2.02
CA ASP A 133 -49.98 -22.30 -2.43
C ASP A 133 -50.84 -21.20 -1.76
N HIS A 134 -51.62 -20.59 -2.68
CA HIS A 134 -52.86 -19.79 -2.57
C HIS A 134 -52.69 -18.33 -2.09
N ASP A 135 -53.12 -17.26 -2.78
CA ASP A 135 -54.27 -17.08 -3.68
C ASP A 135 -54.09 -15.96 -4.75
N GLU A 136 -54.88 -16.05 -5.82
CA GLU A 136 -55.00 -15.13 -6.95
C GLU A 136 -55.71 -13.81 -6.58
N GLU A 137 -55.24 -12.66 -7.10
CA GLU A 137 -56.16 -11.71 -7.76
C GLU A 137 -55.46 -10.80 -8.79
N LYS A 138 -56.17 -10.61 -9.91
CA LYS A 138 -55.79 -9.98 -11.18
C LYS A 138 -55.62 -8.45 -11.10
N ALA A 139 -54.62 -7.91 -11.80
CA ALA A 139 -54.76 -6.65 -12.56
C ALA A 139 -53.72 -6.57 -13.71
N LEU A 140 -54.21 -6.33 -14.93
CA LEU A 140 -53.43 -6.11 -16.17
C LEU A 140 -52.79 -4.70 -16.22
N PRO A 141 -51.84 -4.44 -17.15
CA PRO A 141 -50.77 -3.45 -17.00
C PRO A 141 -51.10 -2.07 -17.60
N SER A 142 -50.35 -1.05 -17.20
CA SER A 142 -50.23 0.22 -17.93
C SER A 142 -48.75 0.63 -18.08
N PRO A 143 -48.34 1.18 -19.24
CA PRO A 143 -46.94 1.34 -19.60
C PRO A 143 -46.39 2.71 -19.16
N GLY A 144 -45.18 2.72 -18.60
CA GLY A 144 -44.51 3.94 -18.17
C GLY A 144 -43.16 3.66 -17.51
N SER A 145 -42.20 3.19 -18.30
CA SER A 145 -40.84 2.88 -17.87
C SER A 145 -40.00 4.14 -17.70
N THR A 146 -39.60 4.44 -16.47
CA THR A 146 -38.28 5.00 -16.12
C THR A 146 -37.95 4.59 -14.69
N GLY A 147 -37.55 3.32 -14.54
CA GLY A 147 -37.02 2.79 -13.29
C GLY A 147 -35.74 3.50 -12.90
N GLN A 148 -35.85 4.42 -11.94
CA GLN A 148 -34.72 5.04 -11.26
C GLN A 148 -33.85 3.98 -10.59
N ARG A 149 -32.54 4.05 -10.89
CA ARG A 149 -31.46 3.39 -10.15
C ARG A 149 -31.57 3.74 -8.67
N HIS A 150 -32.14 2.84 -7.87
CA HIS A 150 -32.22 3.01 -6.42
C HIS A 150 -31.40 1.98 -5.63
N VAL A 151 -30.63 1.11 -6.32
CA VAL A 151 -29.85 0.03 -5.68
C VAL A 151 -28.40 0.45 -5.37
N GLU A 152 -27.85 1.50 -5.98
CA GLU A 152 -26.48 2.00 -5.67
C GLU A 152 -26.39 2.90 -4.43
N SER A 153 -27.53 3.38 -3.92
CA SER A 153 -27.57 4.45 -2.92
C SER A 153 -27.33 3.98 -1.48
N TYR A 154 -27.63 2.72 -1.13
CA TYR A 154 -27.60 2.28 0.28
C TYR A 154 -26.26 1.67 0.72
N ALA A 155 -25.41 1.20 -0.21
CA ALA A 155 -24.04 0.77 0.09
C ALA A 155 -23.01 1.91 0.03
N ALA A 156 -23.39 3.07 -0.52
CA ALA A 156 -22.52 4.24 -0.65
C ALA A 156 -22.49 5.12 0.61
N SER A 157 -23.57 5.17 1.41
CA SER A 157 -23.66 6.11 2.54
C SER A 157 -22.79 5.73 3.74
N SER A 158 -22.48 4.45 3.98
CA SER A 158 -21.56 4.03 5.05
C SER A 158 -20.07 4.08 4.66
N LYS A 159 -19.75 4.23 3.37
CA LYS A 159 -18.36 4.25 2.85
C LYS A 159 -17.79 5.65 2.65
N MET A 160 -18.61 6.70 2.70
CA MET A 160 -18.15 8.10 2.66
C MET A 160 -17.31 8.51 3.87
N ASP A 161 -17.24 7.69 4.92
CA ASP A 161 -16.63 8.02 6.21
C ASP A 161 -15.25 7.40 6.47
N ALA A 162 -14.68 6.60 5.56
CA ALA A 162 -13.40 5.92 5.79
C ALA A 162 -12.28 6.88 6.27
N TRP A 163 -12.24 8.09 5.70
CA TRP A 163 -11.29 9.14 6.07
C TRP A 163 -11.96 10.37 6.68
N SER A 164 -13.12 10.21 7.33
CA SER A 164 -13.85 11.31 8.00
C SER A 164 -13.05 11.96 9.14
N HIS A 165 -12.20 11.19 9.81
CA HIS A 165 -11.35 11.66 10.92
C HIS A 165 -10.17 12.53 10.48
N LEU A 166 -9.85 12.58 9.17
CA LEU A 166 -8.71 13.35 8.70
C LEU A 166 -8.99 14.85 8.76
N LYS A 167 -8.09 15.58 9.43
CA LYS A 167 -8.12 17.03 9.41
C LYS A 167 -7.99 17.54 7.97
N HIS A 168 -8.95 18.38 7.55
CA HIS A 168 -8.87 19.05 6.26
C HIS A 168 -7.90 20.24 6.30
N GLN A 169 -7.11 20.40 5.25
CA GLN A 169 -6.21 21.54 5.07
C GLN A 169 -6.43 22.18 3.70
N PRO A 170 -6.22 23.50 3.55
CA PRO A 170 -6.21 24.15 2.24
C PRO A 170 -5.20 23.47 1.32
N LEU A 171 -5.63 23.12 0.11
CA LEU A 171 -4.76 22.58 -0.93
C LEU A 171 -3.89 23.70 -1.50
N SER A 172 -2.65 23.37 -1.82
CA SER A 172 -1.73 24.29 -2.46
C SER A 172 -1.87 24.19 -3.97
N ARG A 173 -1.95 25.33 -4.65
CA ARG A 173 -1.92 25.33 -6.12
C ARG A 173 -0.50 25.08 -6.60
N TYR A 174 -0.34 24.13 -7.50
CA TYR A 174 0.87 24.00 -8.30
C TYR A 174 0.52 23.82 -9.77
N LYS A 175 0.87 24.83 -10.58
CA LYS A 175 0.44 24.92 -11.99
C LYS A 175 -1.08 24.80 -12.09
N SER A 176 -1.59 23.76 -12.74
CA SER A 176 -3.03 23.47 -12.89
C SER A 176 -3.59 22.48 -11.85
N ASN A 177 -2.79 22.02 -10.88
CA ASN A 177 -3.20 21.00 -9.91
C ASN A 177 -3.42 21.60 -8.52
N ALA A 178 -4.41 21.07 -7.80
CA ALA A 178 -4.61 21.31 -6.39
C ALA A 178 -3.95 20.17 -5.59
N CYS A 179 -2.83 20.49 -4.94
CA CYS A 179 -1.95 19.49 -4.36
C CYS A 179 -2.10 19.43 -2.83
N ALA A 180 -2.09 18.21 -2.30
CA ALA A 180 -1.83 17.98 -0.88
C ALA A 180 -0.31 18.09 -0.63
N ILE A 181 0.11 18.77 0.43
CA ILE A 181 1.52 18.82 0.80
C ILE A 181 1.84 17.61 1.68
N ILE A 182 2.74 16.76 1.21
CA ILE A 182 3.19 15.57 1.93
C ILE A 182 4.67 15.67 2.26
N SER A 183 5.12 14.96 3.30
CA SER A 183 6.55 14.82 3.56
C SER A 183 7.17 13.72 2.70
N ARG A 184 8.49 13.75 2.54
CA ARG A 184 9.23 12.63 1.94
C ARG A 184 9.01 11.30 2.67
N VAL A 185 8.72 11.34 3.97
CA VAL A 185 8.38 10.16 4.79
C VAL A 185 7.09 9.53 4.30
N THR A 186 6.03 10.34 4.19
CA THR A 186 4.73 9.89 3.70
C THR A 186 4.85 9.27 2.31
N LEU A 187 5.62 9.89 1.41
CA LEU A 187 5.89 9.34 0.09
C LEU A 187 6.58 7.97 0.16
N ILE A 188 7.66 7.84 0.93
CA ILE A 188 8.39 6.57 1.07
C ILE A 188 7.47 5.50 1.66
N THR A 189 6.67 5.82 2.68
CA THR A 189 5.71 4.86 3.24
C THR A 189 4.69 4.40 2.21
N MET A 190 4.14 5.31 1.38
CA MET A 190 3.21 4.93 0.31
C MET A 190 3.87 4.07 -0.75
N LEU A 191 5.11 4.40 -1.15
CA LEU A 191 5.90 3.59 -2.08
C LEU A 191 6.14 2.19 -1.51
N VAL A 192 6.61 2.08 -0.26
CA VAL A 192 6.90 0.79 0.38
C VAL A 192 5.63 -0.03 0.57
N ALA A 193 4.54 0.57 1.06
CA ALA A 193 3.26 -0.12 1.27
C ALA A 193 2.65 -0.65 -0.04
N THR A 194 2.87 0.05 -1.15
CA THR A 194 2.45 -0.39 -2.49
C THR A 194 3.49 -1.26 -3.20
N ASN A 195 4.61 -1.61 -2.56
CA ASN A 195 5.73 -2.35 -3.13
C ASN A 195 6.30 -1.67 -4.40
N GLY A 196 6.64 -0.39 -4.25
CA GLY A 196 7.21 0.47 -5.29
C GLY A 196 8.59 -0.01 -5.74
N ARG A 197 8.79 -0.06 -7.04
CA ARG A 197 10.00 -0.56 -7.71
C ARG A 197 10.43 0.45 -8.76
N THR A 198 11.69 0.84 -8.74
CA THR A 198 12.23 1.81 -9.69
C THR A 198 12.08 1.29 -11.12
N VAL A 199 11.36 2.03 -11.95
CA VAL A 199 11.29 1.81 -13.41
C VAL A 199 12.38 2.64 -14.08
N PHE A 200 12.50 3.90 -13.68
CA PHE A 200 13.55 4.80 -14.12
C PHE A 200 13.86 5.83 -13.04
N HIS A 201 15.09 6.33 -13.08
CA HIS A 201 15.55 7.43 -12.23
C HIS A 201 16.59 8.23 -13.00
N TYR A 202 16.30 9.51 -13.24
CA TYR A 202 17.14 10.44 -13.99
C TYR A 202 17.37 11.68 -13.15
N THR A 203 18.62 12.10 -13.06
CA THR A 203 19.00 13.41 -12.53
C THR A 203 19.88 14.07 -13.58
N ASP A 204 19.39 15.14 -14.20
CA ASP A 204 20.06 15.86 -15.30
C ASP A 204 19.95 17.38 -15.11
N ALA A 205 20.40 18.15 -16.10
CA ALA A 205 20.35 19.61 -16.08
C ALA A 205 18.92 20.19 -16.08
N SER A 206 17.88 19.37 -16.23
CA SER A 206 16.47 19.76 -16.10
C SER A 206 15.87 19.41 -14.74
N GLY A 207 16.61 18.69 -13.88
CA GLY A 207 16.21 18.29 -12.54
C GLY A 207 16.09 16.77 -12.37
N LEU A 208 15.30 16.35 -11.38
CA LEU A 208 15.07 14.95 -11.06
C LEU A 208 13.75 14.45 -11.66
N ARG A 209 13.78 13.28 -12.28
CA ARG A 209 12.60 12.56 -12.77
C ARG A 209 12.73 11.08 -12.43
N SER A 210 11.73 10.51 -11.79
CA SER A 210 11.73 9.07 -11.48
C SER A 210 10.34 8.48 -11.52
N GLY A 211 10.27 7.22 -11.95
CA GLY A 211 9.05 6.43 -12.01
C GLY A 211 9.19 5.17 -11.18
N TYR A 212 8.15 4.83 -10.41
CA TYR A 212 8.09 3.61 -9.61
C TYR A 212 6.82 2.83 -9.92
N ALA A 213 6.97 1.62 -10.46
CA ALA A 213 5.87 0.69 -10.61
C ALA A 213 5.54 0.10 -9.25
N SER A 214 4.25 -0.04 -8.94
CA SER A 214 3.75 -0.54 -7.67
C SER A 214 2.54 -1.43 -7.91
N TYR A 215 2.06 -2.07 -6.86
CA TYR A 215 0.86 -2.93 -6.92
C TYR A 215 -0.38 -2.20 -7.45
N CYS A 216 -0.56 -0.93 -7.09
CA CYS A 216 -1.76 -0.18 -7.41
C CYS A 216 -1.65 0.61 -8.72
N GLY A 217 -0.44 0.76 -9.27
CA GLY A 217 -0.19 1.70 -10.37
C GLY A 217 1.24 2.21 -10.41
N GLN A 218 1.45 3.34 -11.08
CA GLN A 218 2.76 3.97 -11.27
C GLN A 218 2.85 5.30 -10.54
N TRP A 219 3.90 5.45 -9.74
CA TRP A 219 4.26 6.70 -9.09
C TRP A 219 5.24 7.47 -9.96
N TYR A 220 5.03 8.78 -10.08
CA TYR A 220 5.96 9.68 -10.75
C TYR A 220 6.40 10.76 -9.78
N ILE A 221 7.71 10.97 -9.69
CA ILE A 221 8.31 12.08 -8.95
C ILE A 221 9.02 12.95 -9.98
N THR A 222 8.70 14.23 -9.99
CA THR A 222 9.32 15.22 -10.87
C THR A 222 9.72 16.43 -10.03
N TRP A 223 11.00 16.77 -10.06
CA TRP A 223 11.52 17.95 -9.38
C TRP A 223 12.41 18.75 -10.33
N PRO A 224 11.82 19.69 -11.09
CA PRO A 224 12.57 20.54 -12.01
C PRO A 224 13.44 21.53 -11.24
N ILE A 225 14.56 21.94 -11.83
CA ILE A 225 15.45 22.94 -11.22
C ILE A 225 14.70 24.26 -11.04
N GLY A 226 14.76 24.81 -9.82
CA GLY A 226 14.10 26.08 -9.47
C GLY A 226 12.59 25.97 -9.26
N GLU A 227 12.01 24.77 -9.37
CA GLU A 227 10.60 24.51 -9.11
C GLU A 227 10.40 23.60 -7.88
N GLU A 228 9.13 23.41 -7.51
CA GLU A 228 8.72 22.50 -6.44
C GLU A 228 8.78 21.03 -6.89
N ALA A 229 9.06 20.13 -5.94
CA ALA A 229 8.98 18.70 -6.21
C ALA A 229 7.53 18.23 -6.20
N VAL A 230 7.13 17.54 -7.28
CA VAL A 230 5.77 17.07 -7.49
C VAL A 230 5.74 15.55 -7.53
N VAL A 231 4.76 14.99 -6.84
CA VAL A 231 4.40 13.57 -6.90
C VAL A 231 3.08 13.45 -7.64
N LYS A 232 2.98 12.46 -8.53
CA LYS A 232 1.74 12.03 -9.16
C LYS A 232 1.61 10.51 -9.07
N PHE A 233 0.38 10.04 -9.14
CA PHE A 233 0.08 8.62 -9.17
C PHE A 233 -0.91 8.33 -10.28
N ALA A 234 -0.55 7.39 -11.16
CA ALA A 234 -1.42 6.85 -12.18
C ALA A 234 -1.85 5.44 -11.74
N PRO A 235 -3.15 5.18 -11.50
CA PRO A 235 -3.62 3.84 -11.18
C PRO A 235 -3.37 2.88 -12.35
N HIS A 236 -3.24 1.58 -12.06
CA HIS A 236 -3.03 0.58 -13.10
C HIS A 236 -4.29 0.36 -13.95
N ASP A 237 -4.13 0.16 -15.26
CA ASP A 237 -5.23 -0.11 -16.21
C ASP A 237 -5.82 -1.55 -16.09
N SER A 238 -5.39 -2.35 -15.11
CA SER A 238 -5.89 -3.73 -14.89
C SER A 238 -7.23 -3.72 -14.16
N ILE A 239 -8.17 -2.95 -14.70
CA ILE A 239 -9.56 -2.83 -14.24
C ILE A 239 -10.44 -3.88 -14.95
N GLY A 240 -9.83 -4.79 -15.72
CA GLY A 240 -10.52 -5.69 -16.64
C GLY A 240 -11.13 -6.94 -16.01
N ALA A 241 -11.98 -7.61 -16.79
CA ALA A 241 -12.65 -8.88 -16.49
C ALA A 241 -11.69 -10.09 -16.38
N SER A 242 -10.39 -9.91 -16.65
CA SER A 242 -9.35 -10.94 -16.53
C SER A 242 -8.59 -10.89 -15.21
N GLU A 243 -9.05 -10.07 -14.25
CA GLU A 243 -8.42 -9.95 -12.93
C GLU A 243 -8.75 -11.17 -12.06
N VAL A 244 -7.72 -11.96 -11.73
CA VAL A 244 -7.87 -13.20 -10.96
C VAL A 244 -7.52 -13.03 -9.47
N LEU A 245 -6.89 -11.91 -9.11
CA LEU A 245 -6.44 -11.66 -7.75
C LEU A 245 -7.57 -11.08 -6.88
N PRO A 246 -7.52 -11.32 -5.55
CA PRO A 246 -8.31 -10.58 -4.59
C PRO A 246 -8.13 -9.07 -4.78
N ARG A 247 -9.23 -8.35 -4.64
CA ARG A 247 -9.26 -6.89 -4.85
C ARG A 247 -8.55 -6.11 -3.76
N CYS A 248 -8.23 -6.73 -2.62
CA CYS A 248 -7.61 -6.07 -1.47
C CYS A 248 -6.66 -6.98 -0.70
N PHE A 249 -5.60 -6.38 -0.15
CA PHE A 249 -4.72 -7.01 0.83
C PHE A 249 -4.50 -6.10 2.04
N ALA A 250 -4.46 -6.71 3.23
CA ALA A 250 -4.06 -6.03 4.45
C ALA A 250 -2.55 -5.80 4.46
N GLN A 251 -2.12 -4.59 4.80
CA GLN A 251 -0.73 -4.16 4.89
C GLN A 251 -0.48 -3.43 6.20
N ARG A 252 0.60 -3.79 6.90
CA ARG A 252 0.96 -3.22 8.20
C ARG A 252 2.11 -2.23 8.05
N ILE A 253 1.81 -0.96 8.33
CA ILE A 253 2.69 0.17 8.00
C ILE A 253 3.94 0.18 8.86
N ASP A 254 3.82 -0.19 10.13
CA ASP A 254 4.94 -0.37 11.04
C ASP A 254 5.93 -1.41 10.49
N ARG A 255 5.43 -2.57 10.05
CA ARG A 255 6.25 -3.64 9.48
C ARG A 255 6.89 -3.24 8.16
N CYS A 256 6.18 -2.53 7.28
CA CYS A 256 6.73 -1.94 6.07
C CYS A 256 7.93 -1.03 6.39
N GLY A 257 7.78 -0.15 7.37
CA GLY A 257 8.82 0.78 7.83
C GLY A 257 10.04 0.07 8.41
N GLU A 258 9.82 -0.94 9.25
CA GLU A 258 10.89 -1.75 9.84
C GLU A 258 11.71 -2.48 8.76
N ILE A 259 11.04 -3.16 7.84
CA ILE A 259 11.67 -3.99 6.81
C ILE A 259 12.50 -3.15 5.82
N VAL A 260 12.02 -1.96 5.43
CA VAL A 260 12.82 -1.06 4.57
C VAL A 260 14.03 -0.47 5.31
N CYS A 261 13.95 -0.33 6.63
CA CYS A 261 15.07 0.12 7.48
C CYS A 261 16.06 -1.00 7.83
N GLY A 262 15.72 -2.25 7.51
CA GLY A 262 16.52 -3.42 7.85
C GLY A 262 16.38 -3.85 9.30
N VAL A 263 15.22 -3.58 9.92
CA VAL A 263 14.88 -3.95 11.30
C VAL A 263 13.89 -5.11 11.27
N VAL A 264 14.14 -6.12 12.12
CA VAL A 264 13.19 -7.18 12.44
C VAL A 264 12.85 -7.07 13.91
N SER A 265 11.56 -6.94 14.22
CA SER A 265 11.09 -6.82 15.60
C SER A 265 9.94 -7.79 15.90
N SER A 266 9.95 -8.36 17.10
CA SER A 266 8.83 -9.12 17.64
C SER A 266 8.53 -8.66 19.05
N LYS A 267 7.29 -8.23 19.26
CA LYS A 267 6.78 -7.89 20.60
C LYS A 267 6.65 -9.13 21.48
N THR A 268 6.36 -10.29 20.88
CA THR A 268 6.12 -11.55 21.59
C THR A 268 7.41 -12.12 22.17
N SER A 269 8.51 -12.09 21.40
CA SER A 269 9.80 -12.62 21.83
C SER A 269 10.81 -11.55 22.26
N GLY A 270 10.45 -10.27 22.18
CA GLY A 270 11.30 -9.14 22.56
C GLY A 270 12.46 -8.87 21.59
N LEU A 271 12.53 -9.57 20.45
CA LEU A 271 13.55 -9.34 19.44
C LEU A 271 13.39 -7.93 18.86
N ASN A 272 14.49 -7.20 18.73
CA ASN A 272 14.52 -5.93 18.01
C ASN A 272 15.93 -5.71 17.45
N VAL A 273 16.17 -6.22 16.24
CA VAL A 273 17.52 -6.24 15.65
C VAL A 273 17.53 -5.64 14.26
N ALA A 274 18.54 -4.82 14.00
CA ALA A 274 18.84 -4.27 12.70
C ALA A 274 20.01 -4.98 12.02
N PHE A 275 20.04 -4.95 10.70
CA PHE A 275 21.09 -5.55 9.88
C PHE A 275 21.92 -4.50 9.15
N CYS A 276 23.21 -4.75 8.97
CA CYS A 276 24.05 -3.90 8.14
C CYS A 276 23.63 -3.92 6.67
N GLY A 277 23.93 -2.83 5.94
CA GLY A 277 23.73 -2.76 4.48
C GLY A 277 24.69 -3.66 3.69
N ARG A 278 24.43 -3.81 2.39
CA ARG A 278 25.30 -4.55 1.45
C ARG A 278 26.72 -3.98 1.46
N LYS A 279 27.73 -4.83 1.37
CA LYS A 279 29.15 -4.47 1.51
C LYS A 279 29.88 -4.49 0.18
N SER A 280 30.97 -3.73 0.11
CA SER A 280 31.93 -3.84 -0.99
C SER A 280 32.65 -5.19 -0.93
N PRO A 281 33.22 -5.68 -2.04
CA PRO A 281 33.91 -6.95 -2.10
C PRO A 281 34.95 -7.14 -0.98
N GLY A 282 35.08 -8.38 -0.53
CA GLY A 282 36.01 -8.76 0.53
C GLY A 282 35.39 -9.68 1.58
N MET A 283 36.18 -9.93 2.61
CA MET A 283 35.79 -10.79 3.72
C MET A 283 35.40 -9.99 4.95
N TYR A 284 34.30 -10.40 5.57
CA TYR A 284 33.72 -9.75 6.74
C TYR A 284 33.31 -10.79 7.76
N THR A 285 33.25 -10.39 9.02
CA THR A 285 32.57 -11.13 10.08
C THR A 285 31.37 -10.33 10.58
N LEU A 286 30.26 -11.01 10.81
CA LEU A 286 29.08 -10.41 11.42
C LEU A 286 29.29 -10.32 12.93
N GLN A 287 28.94 -9.17 13.52
CA GLN A 287 29.10 -8.90 14.94
C GLN A 287 27.82 -8.30 15.51
N PHE A 288 27.31 -8.92 16.57
CA PHE A 288 26.18 -8.43 17.33
C PHE A 288 26.59 -7.33 18.32
N LEU A 289 25.90 -6.20 18.25
CA LEU A 289 26.05 -5.06 19.13
C LEU A 289 24.72 -4.77 19.82
N ASN A 290 24.70 -4.88 21.15
CA ASN A 290 23.54 -4.50 21.96
C ASN A 290 23.26 -3.00 21.80
N LYS A 291 22.04 -2.63 21.44
CA LYS A 291 21.61 -1.24 21.16
C LYS A 291 22.53 -0.50 20.18
N GLY A 292 23.17 -1.25 19.27
CA GLY A 292 24.22 -0.73 18.39
C GLY A 292 23.72 -0.01 17.14
N PHE A 293 22.40 0.04 16.89
CA PHE A 293 21.87 0.53 15.61
C PHE A 293 22.13 2.02 15.36
N GLN A 294 22.47 2.78 16.39
CA GLN A 294 22.97 4.16 16.24
C GLN A 294 24.23 4.26 15.37
N GLY A 295 25.02 3.19 15.25
CA GLY A 295 26.17 3.12 14.35
C GLY A 295 25.81 2.89 12.87
N ALA A 296 24.57 2.55 12.54
CA ALA A 296 24.15 2.27 11.17
C ALA A 296 23.78 3.57 10.44
N HIS A 297 24.67 4.12 9.60
CA HIS A 297 24.44 5.44 8.99
C HIS A 297 23.11 5.56 8.25
N GLY A 298 22.85 4.74 7.22
CA GLY A 298 21.64 4.91 6.39
C GLY A 298 20.33 4.45 7.06
N GLY A 299 20.27 3.20 7.53
CA GLY A 299 19.03 2.62 8.08
C GLY A 299 18.50 3.36 9.31
N ARG A 300 19.37 3.84 10.21
CA ARG A 300 18.93 4.54 11.43
C ARG A 300 18.24 5.87 11.13
N HIS A 301 18.69 6.58 10.09
CA HIS A 301 18.15 7.89 9.75
C HIS A 301 16.71 7.74 9.27
N LEU A 302 16.46 6.79 8.37
CA LEU A 302 15.12 6.46 7.92
C LEU A 302 14.23 5.96 9.08
N TYR A 303 14.77 5.08 9.92
CA TYR A 303 14.02 4.52 11.06
C TYR A 303 13.57 5.61 12.04
N ASN A 304 14.48 6.52 12.45
CA ASN A 304 14.13 7.64 13.32
C ASN A 304 13.17 8.62 12.64
N MET A 305 13.34 8.86 11.34
CA MET A 305 12.46 9.74 10.56
C MET A 305 11.03 9.19 10.50
N LEU A 306 10.90 7.87 10.44
CA LEU A 306 9.64 7.16 10.57
C LEU A 306 9.16 7.10 12.03
N GLY A 307 9.78 7.76 13.00
CA GLY A 307 9.35 7.76 14.40
C GLY A 307 9.83 6.56 15.22
N GLY A 308 10.73 5.74 14.67
CA GLY A 308 11.41 4.69 15.41
C GLY A 308 12.45 5.24 16.37
N LYS A 309 12.91 4.39 17.29
CA LYS A 309 13.90 4.74 18.29
C LYS A 309 15.16 3.90 18.11
N ALA A 310 16.09 4.36 17.28
CA ALA A 310 17.28 3.56 16.93
C ALA A 310 18.19 3.20 18.13
N PHE A 311 18.07 3.89 19.27
CA PHE A 311 18.84 3.56 20.49
C PHE A 311 18.28 2.37 21.27
N GLU A 312 17.09 1.89 20.91
CA GLU A 312 16.44 0.71 21.51
C GLU A 312 16.66 -0.56 20.66
N VAL A 313 17.39 -0.46 19.55
CA VAL A 313 17.53 -1.52 18.52
C VAL A 313 18.95 -2.09 18.53
N ASP A 314 19.05 -3.41 18.67
CA ASP A 314 20.31 -4.15 18.53
C ASP A 314 20.80 -4.14 17.08
N PHE A 315 22.07 -4.44 16.84
CA PHE A 315 22.64 -4.32 15.50
C PHE A 315 23.62 -5.43 15.14
N LEU A 316 23.34 -6.08 14.02
CA LEU A 316 24.28 -6.96 13.33
C LEU A 316 25.11 -6.13 12.36
N THR A 317 26.28 -5.71 12.81
CA THR A 317 27.26 -4.97 11.99
C THR A 317 28.19 -5.93 11.26
N ALA A 318 28.77 -5.50 10.13
CA ALA A 318 29.84 -6.24 9.46
C ALA A 318 31.18 -5.58 9.73
N ARG A 319 32.12 -6.33 10.29
CA ARG A 319 33.52 -5.94 10.50
C ARG A 319 34.37 -6.57 9.40
N ARG A 320 35.17 -5.77 8.69
CA ARG A 320 36.09 -6.27 7.66
C ARG A 320 37.21 -7.08 8.30
N LEU A 321 37.53 -8.22 7.70
CA LEU A 321 38.70 -9.05 8.06
C LEU A 321 39.85 -8.73 7.10
N LEU A 322 41.08 -8.76 7.59
CA LEU A 322 42.27 -8.53 6.77
C LEU A 322 42.86 -9.83 6.21
N SER A 323 42.55 -10.97 6.84
CA SER A 323 43.03 -12.29 6.44
C SER A 323 42.03 -13.39 6.81
N ASP A 324 42.06 -14.50 6.07
CA ASP A 324 41.20 -15.68 6.31
C ASP A 324 41.52 -16.33 7.67
N SER A 325 42.75 -16.16 8.18
CA SER A 325 43.15 -16.63 9.50
C SER A 325 42.43 -15.92 10.66
N GLU A 326 41.73 -14.81 10.41
CA GLU A 326 40.90 -14.12 11.41
C GLU A 326 39.47 -14.69 11.52
N ILE A 327 39.08 -15.65 10.70
CA ILE A 327 37.76 -16.28 10.80
C ILE A 327 37.71 -17.10 12.09
N PRO A 328 36.80 -16.79 13.04
CA PRO A 328 36.65 -17.61 14.24
C PRO A 328 36.21 -19.04 13.90
N GLU A 329 36.67 -20.01 14.69
CA GLU A 329 36.21 -21.40 14.57
C GLU A 329 34.68 -21.51 14.71
N GLY A 330 34.06 -22.44 13.98
CA GLY A 330 32.61 -22.68 14.02
C GLY A 330 31.74 -21.64 13.30
N CYS A 331 32.34 -20.73 12.52
CA CYS A 331 31.58 -19.79 11.70
C CYS A 331 30.94 -20.47 10.48
N VAL A 332 29.70 -20.08 10.17
CA VAL A 332 29.09 -20.33 8.86
C VAL A 332 29.53 -19.20 7.91
N VAL A 333 30.10 -19.54 6.75
CA VAL A 333 30.53 -18.54 5.75
C VAL A 333 29.46 -18.41 4.67
N LEU A 334 28.86 -17.23 4.56
CA LEU A 334 27.85 -16.90 3.56
C LEU A 334 28.50 -16.22 2.35
N ALA A 335 28.08 -16.62 1.15
CA ALA A 335 28.38 -15.89 -0.08
C ALA A 335 27.27 -14.87 -0.35
N LEU A 336 27.63 -13.58 -0.33
CA LEU A 336 26.69 -12.47 -0.48
C LEU A 336 26.98 -11.65 -1.75
N PRO A 337 25.95 -11.05 -2.37
CA PRO A 337 26.14 -10.02 -3.39
C PRO A 337 26.93 -8.83 -2.84
N SER A 338 27.77 -8.21 -3.65
CA SER A 338 28.50 -7.01 -3.27
C SER A 338 27.90 -5.75 -3.90
N THR A 339 28.35 -4.57 -3.44
CA THR A 339 28.01 -3.28 -4.04
C THR A 339 28.65 -3.07 -5.42
N GLU A 340 29.59 -3.93 -5.81
CA GLU A 340 30.32 -3.84 -7.08
C GLU A 340 29.94 -5.04 -7.96
N ALA A 341 29.54 -4.78 -9.21
CA ALA A 341 29.12 -5.85 -10.09
C ALA A 341 30.24 -6.90 -10.26
N LYS A 342 29.90 -8.19 -10.06
CA LYS A 342 30.73 -9.39 -10.33
C LYS A 342 31.78 -9.80 -9.29
N ALA A 343 31.87 -9.12 -8.14
CA ALA A 343 32.78 -9.52 -7.07
C ALA A 343 32.01 -10.00 -5.82
N ALA A 344 32.50 -11.06 -5.17
CA ALA A 344 31.82 -11.71 -4.06
C ALA A 344 32.16 -11.05 -2.71
N VAL A 345 31.17 -11.03 -1.80
CA VAL A 345 31.38 -10.80 -0.38
C VAL A 345 31.30 -12.14 0.33
N GLN A 346 32.29 -12.43 1.17
CA GLN A 346 32.23 -13.54 2.10
C GLN A 346 31.95 -13.00 3.51
N MET A 347 30.94 -13.56 4.15
CA MET A 347 30.50 -13.15 5.49
C MET A 347 30.57 -14.33 6.44
N ALA A 348 31.55 -14.33 7.35
CA ALA A 348 31.64 -15.27 8.45
C ALA A 348 30.60 -14.90 9.54
N VAL A 349 29.78 -15.86 9.92
CA VAL A 349 28.71 -15.70 10.92
C VAL A 349 29.02 -16.59 12.13
N PRO A 350 29.46 -16.01 13.26
CA PRO A 350 29.71 -16.77 14.48
C PRO A 350 28.42 -17.29 15.13
N ALA A 351 28.54 -18.26 16.04
CA ALA A 351 27.39 -18.98 16.61
C ALA A 351 26.32 -18.07 17.24
N ARG A 352 26.73 -17.02 17.97
CA ARG A 352 25.81 -16.04 18.56
C ARG A 352 25.00 -15.30 17.49
N GLU A 353 25.64 -14.83 16.44
CA GLU A 353 24.97 -14.14 15.34
C GLU A 353 24.06 -15.09 14.55
N GLN A 354 24.41 -16.37 14.45
CA GLN A 354 23.54 -17.40 13.88
C GLN A 354 22.25 -17.56 14.69
N GLU A 355 22.30 -17.55 16.02
CA GLU A 355 21.09 -17.57 16.88
C GLU A 355 20.19 -16.36 16.61
N VAL A 356 20.78 -15.17 16.51
CA VAL A 356 20.04 -13.94 16.20
C VAL A 356 19.42 -13.99 14.81
N ILE A 357 20.12 -14.52 13.81
CA ILE A 357 19.58 -14.71 12.46
C ILE A 357 18.43 -15.72 12.47
N ARG A 358 18.57 -16.87 13.15
CA ARG A 358 17.49 -17.86 13.30
C ARG A 358 16.26 -17.23 13.94
N HIS A 359 16.44 -16.46 15.01
CA HIS A 359 15.36 -15.75 15.68
C HIS A 359 14.72 -14.69 14.76
N ALA A 360 15.51 -13.95 14.00
CA ALA A 360 15.00 -12.97 13.03
C ALA A 360 14.18 -13.62 11.91
N LEU A 361 14.62 -14.76 11.36
CA LEU A 361 13.86 -15.51 10.35
C LEU A 361 12.49 -15.98 10.87
N ASP A 362 12.45 -16.43 12.12
CA ASP A 362 11.21 -16.80 12.82
C ASP A 362 10.27 -15.59 13.01
N CYS A 363 10.86 -14.41 13.25
CA CYS A 363 10.17 -13.15 13.53
C CYS A 363 9.90 -12.26 12.31
N LEU A 364 10.21 -12.72 11.08
CA LEU A 364 9.90 -11.97 9.87
C LEU A 364 8.39 -11.70 9.81
N PRO A 365 7.95 -10.46 9.55
CA PRO A 365 6.53 -10.15 9.53
C PRO A 365 5.83 -10.85 8.37
N TRP A 366 4.64 -11.36 8.64
CA TRP A 366 3.79 -11.92 7.59
C TRP A 366 3.24 -10.84 6.66
N THR A 367 3.14 -11.17 5.38
CA THR A 367 2.60 -10.29 4.34
C THR A 367 2.10 -11.10 3.15
N ALA A 368 1.12 -10.54 2.44
CA ALA A 368 0.65 -11.05 1.15
C ALA A 368 1.36 -10.39 -0.05
N LEU A 369 2.24 -9.41 0.19
CA LEU A 369 2.99 -8.70 -0.84
C LEU A 369 4.49 -8.95 -0.66
N SER A 370 5.25 -9.01 -1.75
CA SER A 370 6.71 -8.90 -1.62
C SER A 370 7.08 -7.58 -0.95
N TRP A 371 8.13 -7.60 -0.13
CA TRP A 371 8.61 -6.40 0.52
C TRP A 371 9.42 -5.53 -0.44
N SER A 372 9.22 -4.22 -0.34
CA SER A 372 10.28 -3.24 -0.59
C SER A 372 11.26 -3.30 0.59
N ILE A 373 12.46 -3.87 0.40
CA ILE A 373 13.30 -4.35 1.51
C ILE A 373 14.72 -3.77 1.54
N HIS A 374 15.28 -3.69 2.74
CA HIS A 374 16.68 -3.38 2.98
C HIS A 374 17.63 -4.45 2.40
N ARG A 375 18.52 -4.00 1.49
CA ARG A 375 19.41 -4.86 0.69
C ARG A 375 20.23 -5.85 1.53
N GLY A 376 21.00 -5.34 2.49
CA GLY A 376 21.92 -6.19 3.26
C GLY A 376 21.21 -7.18 4.20
N MET A 377 20.05 -6.79 4.74
CA MET A 377 19.23 -7.69 5.55
C MET A 377 18.74 -8.86 4.69
N ARG A 378 18.15 -8.55 3.53
CA ARG A 378 17.68 -9.56 2.58
C ARG A 378 18.81 -10.52 2.21
N ASP A 379 19.97 -10.00 1.82
CA ASP A 379 21.07 -10.83 1.36
C ASP A 379 21.55 -11.81 2.43
N ILE A 380 21.75 -11.34 3.67
CA ILE A 380 22.20 -12.16 4.80
C ILE A 380 21.16 -13.25 5.13
N LEU A 381 19.90 -12.85 5.30
CA LEU A 381 18.82 -13.76 5.68
C LEU A 381 18.54 -14.79 4.57
N VAL A 382 18.55 -14.37 3.30
CA VAL A 382 18.38 -15.29 2.16
C VAL A 382 19.54 -16.28 2.08
N ALA A 383 20.79 -15.81 2.16
CA ALA A 383 21.95 -16.70 2.07
C ALA A 383 21.99 -17.70 3.23
N TYR A 384 21.61 -17.28 4.44
CA TYR A 384 21.58 -18.16 5.60
C TYR A 384 20.44 -19.18 5.55
N GLY A 385 19.22 -18.75 5.19
CA GLY A 385 18.04 -19.62 5.19
C GLY A 385 17.92 -20.54 3.98
N ARG A 386 18.60 -20.22 2.86
CA ARG A 386 18.43 -20.94 1.58
C ARG A 386 18.71 -22.44 1.66
N PRO A 387 19.79 -22.94 2.30
CA PRO A 387 20.04 -24.39 2.39
C PRO A 387 18.86 -25.14 3.00
N VAL A 388 18.30 -24.63 4.09
CA VAL A 388 17.13 -25.21 4.75
C VAL A 388 15.88 -25.06 3.88
N MET A 389 15.68 -23.90 3.25
CA MET A 389 14.56 -23.72 2.32
C MET A 389 14.60 -24.75 1.19
N ASP A 390 15.78 -25.03 0.63
CA ASP A 390 15.96 -25.97 -0.47
C ASP A 390 15.69 -27.42 -0.05
N GLU A 391 16.01 -27.81 1.19
CA GLU A 391 15.64 -29.12 1.75
C GLU A 391 14.11 -29.34 1.79
N PHE A 392 13.35 -28.31 2.15
CA PHE A 392 11.88 -28.41 2.30
C PHE A 392 11.10 -27.97 1.04
N ARG A 393 11.77 -27.40 0.03
CA ARG A 393 11.15 -26.71 -1.11
C ARG A 393 10.14 -27.59 -1.85
N SER A 394 10.52 -28.84 -2.14
CA SER A 394 9.66 -29.80 -2.84
C SER A 394 8.44 -30.20 -1.99
N SER A 395 8.62 -30.42 -0.70
CA SER A 395 7.55 -30.78 0.23
C SER A 395 6.57 -29.63 0.44
N LEU A 396 7.07 -28.39 0.55
CA LEU A 396 6.24 -27.18 0.61
C LEU A 396 5.44 -27.03 -0.68
N ALA A 397 6.07 -27.14 -1.84
CA ALA A 397 5.39 -27.06 -3.14
C ALA A 397 4.27 -28.11 -3.29
N ALA A 398 4.50 -29.34 -2.83
CA ALA A 398 3.48 -30.38 -2.79
C ALA A 398 2.31 -30.00 -1.86
N LYS A 399 2.59 -29.50 -0.65
CA LYS A 399 1.53 -29.07 0.28
C LYS A 399 0.70 -27.91 -0.23
N LEU A 400 1.29 -26.96 -0.96
CA LEU A 400 0.54 -25.89 -1.60
C LEU A 400 -0.45 -26.44 -2.65
N ARG A 401 -0.01 -27.40 -3.47
CA ARG A 401 -0.88 -28.05 -4.46
C ARG A 401 -2.03 -28.82 -3.81
N ASP A 402 -1.73 -29.61 -2.78
CA ASP A 402 -2.73 -30.35 -2.02
C ASP A 402 -3.76 -29.39 -1.40
N THR A 403 -3.29 -28.26 -0.85
CA THR A 403 -4.16 -27.26 -0.21
C THR A 403 -5.13 -26.64 -1.21
N VAL A 404 -4.65 -26.21 -2.38
CA VAL A 404 -5.53 -25.66 -3.43
C VAL A 404 -6.56 -26.69 -3.87
N THR A 405 -6.16 -27.95 -4.00
CA THR A 405 -7.05 -29.04 -4.41
C THR A 405 -8.13 -29.33 -3.35
N ASN A 406 -7.76 -29.33 -2.07
CA ASN A 406 -8.64 -29.72 -0.96
C ASN A 406 -9.45 -28.56 -0.36
N HIS A 407 -9.06 -27.31 -0.62
CA HIS A 407 -9.62 -26.11 0.01
C HIS A 407 -9.87 -24.97 -0.99
N ALA A 408 -10.17 -25.29 -2.26
CA ALA A 408 -10.48 -24.32 -3.30
C ALA A 408 -11.62 -23.36 -2.87
N GLU A 409 -12.64 -23.88 -2.19
CA GLU A 409 -13.79 -23.10 -1.72
C GLU A 409 -13.40 -21.99 -0.73
N LYS A 410 -12.34 -22.21 0.06
CA LYS A 410 -11.85 -21.19 0.99
C LYS A 410 -11.10 -20.09 0.27
N LEU A 411 -10.43 -20.39 -0.84
CA LEU A 411 -9.75 -19.41 -1.68
C LEU A 411 -10.78 -18.59 -2.48
N ASP A 412 -11.82 -19.24 -3.01
CA ASP A 412 -12.97 -18.59 -3.65
C ASP A 412 -13.62 -17.58 -2.68
N ALA A 413 -13.84 -17.99 -1.43
CA ALA A 413 -14.43 -17.13 -0.39
C ALA A 413 -13.52 -15.93 0.02
N ARG A 414 -12.23 -15.97 -0.31
CA ARG A 414 -11.29 -14.85 -0.11
C ARG A 414 -11.24 -13.90 -1.31
N GLY A 415 -12.03 -14.17 -2.34
CA GLY A 415 -12.19 -13.32 -3.51
C GLY A 415 -11.21 -13.62 -4.65
N TRP A 416 -10.60 -14.81 -4.66
CA TRP A 416 -9.88 -15.30 -5.84
C TRP A 416 -10.85 -15.72 -6.92
N ASP A 417 -10.43 -15.56 -8.18
CA ASP A 417 -11.21 -16.10 -9.30
C ASP A 417 -11.28 -17.63 -9.23
N PRO A 418 -12.49 -18.23 -9.22
CA PRO A 418 -12.61 -19.66 -9.00
C PRO A 418 -12.06 -20.53 -10.14
N GLU A 419 -12.06 -20.03 -11.39
CA GLU A 419 -11.45 -20.75 -12.52
C GLU A 419 -9.93 -20.78 -12.37
N PHE A 420 -9.33 -19.65 -12.00
CA PHE A 420 -7.91 -19.54 -11.70
C PHE A 420 -7.49 -20.46 -10.54
N VAL A 421 -8.27 -20.50 -9.44
CA VAL A 421 -8.01 -21.40 -8.29
C VAL A 421 -7.93 -22.84 -8.76
N ARG A 422 -8.92 -23.30 -9.53
CA ARG A 422 -9.03 -24.71 -9.94
C ARG A 422 -8.02 -25.11 -11.01
N ASN A 423 -7.68 -24.22 -11.93
CA ASN A 423 -6.89 -24.57 -13.11
C ASN A 423 -5.41 -24.16 -13.05
N ASN A 424 -5.07 -23.09 -12.32
CA ASN A 424 -3.76 -22.44 -12.46
C ASN A 424 -3.03 -22.22 -11.14
N MET A 425 -3.76 -21.91 -10.06
CA MET A 425 -3.18 -21.43 -8.80
C MET A 425 -2.20 -22.44 -8.19
N ALA A 426 -2.56 -23.73 -8.15
CA ALA A 426 -1.72 -24.80 -7.62
C ALA A 426 -0.36 -24.89 -8.34
N HIS A 427 -0.39 -24.83 -9.68
CA HIS A 427 0.81 -24.90 -10.51
C HIS A 427 1.66 -23.64 -10.38
N MET A 428 1.04 -22.46 -10.32
CA MET A 428 1.74 -21.19 -10.09
C MET A 428 2.46 -21.22 -8.73
N ALA A 429 1.76 -21.64 -7.67
CA ALA A 429 2.33 -21.72 -6.32
C ALA A 429 3.52 -22.68 -6.26
N SER A 430 3.36 -23.91 -6.78
CA SER A 430 4.44 -24.90 -6.76
C SER A 430 5.63 -24.46 -7.59
N SER A 431 5.39 -23.93 -8.79
CA SER A 431 6.47 -23.48 -9.69
C SER A 431 7.25 -22.31 -9.08
N ALA A 432 6.54 -21.36 -8.46
CA ALA A 432 7.19 -20.24 -7.79
C ALA A 432 8.06 -20.69 -6.62
N VAL A 433 7.55 -21.59 -5.77
CA VAL A 433 8.34 -22.14 -4.66
C VAL A 433 9.56 -22.89 -5.18
N LEU A 434 9.41 -23.74 -6.20
CA LEU A 434 10.51 -24.51 -6.77
C LEU A 434 11.58 -23.64 -7.47
N ALA A 435 11.21 -22.46 -7.98
CA ALA A 435 12.13 -21.59 -8.72
C ALA A 435 13.26 -20.99 -7.87
N GLY A 436 13.14 -20.91 -6.54
CA GLY A 436 14.23 -20.42 -5.67
C GLY A 436 14.54 -18.93 -5.75
N SER A 437 13.88 -18.21 -6.66
CA SER A 437 13.99 -16.76 -6.85
C SER A 437 12.92 -16.28 -7.84
N GLY A 438 12.58 -14.99 -7.78
CA GLY A 438 11.67 -14.37 -8.73
C GLY A 438 11.37 -12.93 -8.36
N ASN A 439 10.51 -12.27 -9.16
CA ASN A 439 10.12 -10.88 -8.98
C ASN A 439 8.60 -10.64 -9.14
N SER A 440 7.81 -11.69 -9.30
CA SER A 440 6.34 -11.56 -9.41
C SER A 440 5.70 -11.36 -8.04
N GLY A 441 4.99 -10.24 -7.88
CA GLY A 441 4.16 -10.03 -6.70
C GLY A 441 2.97 -11.01 -6.64
N ASP A 442 2.48 -11.48 -7.78
CA ASP A 442 1.30 -12.35 -7.85
C ASP A 442 1.59 -13.74 -7.32
N ALA A 443 2.77 -14.27 -7.63
CA ALA A 443 3.27 -15.51 -7.04
C ALA A 443 3.34 -15.41 -5.51
N VAL A 444 3.79 -14.27 -4.98
CA VAL A 444 3.84 -14.02 -3.53
C VAL A 444 2.45 -14.05 -2.89
N ARG A 445 1.48 -13.38 -3.51
CA ARG A 445 0.08 -13.39 -3.06
C ARG A 445 -0.49 -14.80 -3.05
N VAL A 446 -0.31 -15.53 -4.15
CA VAL A 446 -0.80 -16.90 -4.29
C VAL A 446 -0.23 -17.80 -3.18
N VAL A 447 1.10 -17.85 -3.03
CA VAL A 447 1.75 -18.74 -2.06
C VAL A 447 1.37 -18.38 -0.62
N SER A 448 1.44 -17.10 -0.26
CA SER A 448 1.08 -16.66 1.08
C SER A 448 -0.39 -16.95 1.41
N ASP A 449 -1.32 -16.70 0.47
CA ASP A 449 -2.74 -16.88 0.74
C ASP A 449 -3.14 -18.37 0.86
N ILE A 450 -2.53 -19.26 0.07
CA ILE A 450 -2.69 -20.71 0.22
C ILE A 450 -2.25 -21.15 1.62
N VAL A 451 -1.09 -20.68 2.10
CA VAL A 451 -0.61 -21.05 3.44
C VAL A 451 -1.50 -20.47 4.53
N ALA A 452 -2.01 -19.25 4.37
CA ALA A 452 -3.00 -18.69 5.28
C ALA A 452 -4.27 -19.55 5.35
N VAL A 453 -4.73 -20.10 4.22
CA VAL A 453 -5.86 -21.04 4.18
C VAL A 453 -5.53 -22.37 4.86
N LEU A 454 -4.31 -22.89 4.68
CA LEU A 454 -3.85 -24.16 5.23
C LEU A 454 -3.70 -24.14 6.76
N VAL A 455 -3.13 -23.07 7.30
CA VAL A 455 -2.94 -22.88 8.76
C VAL A 455 -4.27 -22.61 9.45
N GLY A 456 -5.25 -22.07 8.71
CA GLY A 456 -6.62 -21.90 9.17
C GLY A 456 -6.90 -20.51 9.75
N LYS A 457 -8.19 -20.27 10.06
CA LYS A 457 -8.68 -18.98 10.59
C LYS A 457 -8.31 -18.75 12.07
N ASP A 458 -7.76 -19.75 12.74
CA ASP A 458 -7.51 -19.73 14.19
C ASP A 458 -6.21 -19.02 14.56
N TRP A 459 -5.42 -18.58 13.57
CA TRP A 459 -4.22 -17.80 13.79
C TRP A 459 -4.48 -16.31 13.62
N GLU A 460 -4.18 -15.55 14.67
CA GLU A 460 -4.09 -14.11 14.62
C GLU A 460 -2.86 -13.66 13.81
N ALA A 461 -2.91 -12.44 13.25
CA ALA A 461 -1.80 -11.90 12.46
C ALA A 461 -0.45 -11.87 13.21
N SER A 462 -0.49 -11.79 14.54
CA SER A 462 0.70 -11.83 15.41
C SER A 462 1.31 -13.23 15.53
N GLN A 463 0.53 -14.30 15.38
CA GLN A 463 1.03 -15.68 15.36
C GLN A 463 1.74 -15.97 14.04
N PHE A 464 1.22 -15.42 12.93
CA PHE A 464 1.96 -15.46 11.68
C PHE A 464 3.28 -14.70 11.74
N ASP A 465 3.50 -13.77 12.68
CA ASP A 465 4.75 -13.00 12.79
C ASP A 465 5.87 -13.69 13.55
N ASP A 466 5.56 -14.55 14.51
CA ASP A 466 6.55 -15.18 15.40
C ASP A 466 6.27 -16.69 15.49
N VAL A 467 7.04 -17.46 14.74
CA VAL A 467 7.00 -18.94 14.73
C VAL A 467 8.32 -19.49 15.31
N ARG A 468 8.46 -20.79 15.55
CA ARG A 468 9.68 -21.35 16.18
C ARG A 468 10.51 -22.27 15.29
N PHE A 469 10.22 -22.33 14.00
CA PHE A 469 10.85 -23.27 13.07
C PHE A 469 12.38 -23.11 12.98
N TRP A 470 12.88 -21.89 12.79
CA TRP A 470 14.30 -21.65 12.58
C TRP A 470 15.12 -21.87 13.84
N ARG A 471 14.54 -21.57 15.01
CA ARG A 471 15.15 -21.78 16.33
C ARG A 471 15.20 -23.25 16.77
N LYS A 472 14.40 -24.15 16.18
CA LYS A 472 14.51 -25.60 16.40
C LYS A 472 15.85 -26.14 15.93
N GLU A 473 16.29 -27.21 16.56
CA GLU A 473 17.45 -27.97 16.09
C GLU A 473 17.16 -28.60 14.71
N PRO A 474 18.17 -28.79 13.84
CA PRO A 474 17.96 -29.30 12.49
C PRO A 474 17.14 -30.59 12.42
N ALA A 475 17.35 -31.51 13.37
CA ALA A 475 16.64 -32.79 13.44
C ALA A 475 15.15 -32.66 13.85
N GLU A 476 14.77 -31.54 14.47
CA GLU A 476 13.41 -31.27 14.94
C GLU A 476 12.60 -30.44 13.95
N ARG A 477 13.24 -29.95 12.88
CA ARG A 477 12.57 -29.17 11.84
C ARG A 477 11.65 -30.08 11.04
N ALA A 478 10.38 -29.71 11.04
CA ALA A 478 9.35 -30.41 10.29
C ALA A 478 8.51 -29.40 9.52
N LEU A 479 7.84 -29.86 8.47
CA LEU A 479 6.86 -29.07 7.71
C LEU A 479 5.50 -29.07 8.42
N ASP A 480 5.49 -28.69 9.70
CA ASP A 480 4.30 -28.39 10.49
C ASP A 480 3.78 -26.97 10.16
N TYR A 481 2.73 -26.48 10.84
CA TYR A 481 2.19 -25.14 10.58
C TYR A 481 3.24 -24.04 10.76
N ASP A 482 4.04 -24.11 11.83
CA ASP A 482 5.18 -23.21 12.06
C ASP A 482 6.17 -23.25 10.90
N GLY A 483 6.57 -24.46 10.46
CA GLY A 483 7.50 -24.65 9.35
C GLY A 483 6.96 -24.11 8.04
N MET A 484 5.69 -24.32 7.74
CA MET A 484 5.06 -23.80 6.52
C MET A 484 5.01 -22.26 6.52
N VAL A 485 4.68 -21.64 7.65
CA VAL A 485 4.71 -20.17 7.78
C VAL A 485 6.13 -19.64 7.67
N ALA A 486 7.09 -20.25 8.38
CA ALA A 486 8.50 -19.86 8.39
C ALA A 486 9.14 -19.92 6.99
N LEU A 487 8.93 -21.02 6.27
CA LEU A 487 9.44 -21.22 4.92
C LEU A 487 8.72 -20.32 3.91
N THR A 488 7.45 -20.01 4.13
CA THR A 488 6.72 -19.05 3.29
C THR A 488 7.26 -17.63 3.48
N LYS A 489 7.55 -17.20 4.71
CA LYS A 489 8.24 -15.91 4.94
C LYS A 489 9.60 -15.85 4.26
N MET A 490 10.34 -16.95 4.29
CA MET A 490 11.62 -17.07 3.57
C MET A 490 11.42 -16.99 2.05
N PHE A 491 10.39 -17.63 1.50
CA PHE A 491 10.00 -17.47 0.10
C PHE A 491 9.63 -16.01 -0.22
N VAL A 492 8.83 -15.33 0.62
CA VAL A 492 8.53 -13.90 0.44
C VAL A 492 9.82 -13.08 0.42
N LEU A 493 10.77 -13.39 1.29
CA LEU A 493 12.07 -12.72 1.35
C LEU A 493 12.88 -12.93 0.06
N GLU A 494 12.93 -14.15 -0.48
CA GLU A 494 13.56 -14.47 -1.78
C GLU A 494 12.96 -13.63 -2.93
N TRP A 495 11.65 -13.39 -2.89
CA TRP A 495 10.89 -12.67 -3.92
C TRP A 495 10.70 -11.16 -3.62
N SER A 496 11.24 -10.69 -2.50
CA SER A 496 11.22 -9.28 -2.11
C SER A 496 12.23 -8.49 -2.92
N ILE A 497 11.91 -7.22 -3.18
CA ILE A 497 12.68 -6.36 -4.08
C ILE A 497 13.37 -5.29 -3.28
N GLU A 498 14.66 -5.09 -3.57
CA GLU A 498 15.40 -4.02 -2.95
C GLU A 498 14.77 -2.66 -3.24
N PHE A 499 14.62 -1.85 -2.19
CA PHE A 499 14.19 -0.47 -2.32
C PHE A 499 15.37 0.44 -2.02
N ASP A 500 15.69 1.31 -2.98
CA ASP A 500 16.74 2.31 -2.79
C ASP A 500 16.24 3.47 -1.94
N TYR A 501 16.16 3.27 -0.64
CA TYR A 501 15.66 4.31 0.23
C TYR A 501 16.50 5.58 0.15
N GLN A 502 17.80 5.52 -0.22
CA GLN A 502 18.69 6.69 -0.31
C GLN A 502 18.16 7.77 -1.25
N MET A 503 17.22 7.44 -2.16
CA MET A 503 16.46 8.42 -2.92
C MET A 503 15.85 9.54 -2.06
N TYR A 504 15.57 9.27 -0.77
CA TYR A 504 15.04 10.27 0.16
C TYR A 504 15.95 11.48 0.37
N HIS A 505 17.27 11.32 0.24
CA HIS A 505 18.24 12.40 0.32
C HIS A 505 18.19 13.31 -0.90
N ASN A 506 17.70 12.79 -2.03
CA ASN A 506 17.54 13.53 -3.27
C ASN A 506 16.21 14.28 -3.34
N LEU A 507 15.36 14.16 -2.30
CA LEU A 507 14.03 14.78 -2.26
C LEU A 507 13.96 15.88 -1.21
N PRO A 508 13.23 16.98 -1.47
CA PRO A 508 12.98 17.99 -0.47
C PRO A 508 12.12 17.44 0.69
N MET A 509 12.12 18.16 1.81
CA MET A 509 11.36 17.76 3.00
C MET A 509 9.86 17.66 2.75
N SER A 510 9.34 18.54 1.88
CA SER A 510 7.93 18.65 1.51
C SER A 510 7.79 18.52 0.00
N LEU A 511 6.74 17.82 -0.44
CA LEU A 511 6.43 17.60 -1.85
C LEU A 511 4.95 17.91 -2.11
N TYR A 512 4.67 18.36 -3.32
CA TYR A 512 3.31 18.61 -3.82
C TYR A 512 2.75 17.33 -4.41
N PHE A 513 1.78 16.71 -3.75
CA PHE A 513 1.09 15.53 -4.26
C PHE A 513 -0.19 15.97 -4.98
N GLY A 514 -0.16 15.97 -6.31
CA GLY A 514 -1.20 16.55 -7.18
C GLY A 514 -1.97 15.55 -7.97
#